data_AF-A0AA38IYN7-F1
#
_entry.id   AF-A0AA38IYN7-F1
#
_cell.length_a   1.000
_cell.length_b   1.000
_cell.length_c   1.000
_cell.angle_alpha   90.00
_cell.angle_beta   90.00
_cell.angle_gamma   90.00
#
_symmetry.space_group_name_H-M   'P 1'
#
loop_
_entity.id
_entity.type
_entity.pdbx_description
1 polymer ?
#
loop_
_entity_poly.entity_id
_entity_poly.type
_entity_poly.pdbx_seq_one_letter_code
_entity_poly.pdbx_strand_id
1 'polypeptide(L)'
;MLTLNWKYTLRKNILMLQLLGLWPKEEKVYKLNLYSTYTFITTVVIMGGHNLFQILNICFVYKDLKALATTIFITSTEVLVSAKIYFFTQNIDTLKKLLRSLNQDSFQPKNEKQLELVNSILNFWKIVYGWFLFIVALTVIIWGIIPLLANSTGVKQLPFSAWYPYDSTVSPFYELTYLYQVVGMWYISMSNVNIGTLFYALLTYVVVQCDILCDNCKNLTIGQSSYNQRLTSCIKHHKEILSFAQNSNEVFEMVILGQFITSTIVIATTLFMLTLVDPLSKEGIIIAMYAVAIITEIFIYCWFGNQVHIKVSYFVIKNQKPISSLNGIVSYLRSHKVRVDTVLKFVG
;
A
#
# COMPACT_ATOMS: atom_id res chain seq x y z
N MET A 1 -2.60 -29.29 14.66
CA MET A 1 -2.02 -27.93 14.62
C MET A 1 -2.80 -27.16 13.58
N LEU A 2 -3.47 -26.05 13.93
CA LEU A 2 -4.23 -25.24 12.97
C LEU A 2 -3.21 -24.45 12.14
N THR A 3 -2.96 -24.87 10.90
CA THR A 3 -2.02 -24.19 10.00
C THR A 3 -2.77 -23.19 9.13
N LEU A 4 -2.59 -21.90 9.40
CA LEU A 4 -3.17 -20.82 8.61
C LEU A 4 -2.23 -20.47 7.45
N ASN A 5 -2.77 -20.44 6.23
CA ASN A 5 -2.04 -19.96 5.07
C ASN A 5 -2.19 -18.43 4.92
N TRP A 6 -1.25 -17.69 5.49
CA TRP A 6 -1.20 -16.22 5.42
C TRP A 6 -1.21 -15.68 3.97
N LYS A 7 -0.53 -16.37 3.06
CA LYS A 7 -0.42 -15.98 1.64
C LYS A 7 -1.74 -16.09 0.89
N TYR A 8 -2.66 -16.95 1.34
CA TYR A 8 -3.98 -17.07 0.72
C TYR A 8 -4.75 -15.75 0.77
N THR A 9 -4.63 -15.00 1.86
CA THR A 9 -5.25 -13.67 1.99
C THR A 9 -4.77 -12.71 0.91
N LEU A 10 -3.48 -12.74 0.59
CA LEU A 10 -2.86 -11.87 -0.41
C LEU A 10 -2.92 -12.41 -1.85
N ARG A 11 -3.51 -13.59 -2.08
CA ARG A 11 -3.43 -14.26 -3.38
C ARG A 11 -3.89 -13.37 -4.54
N LYS A 12 -5.02 -12.68 -4.40
CA LYS A 12 -5.56 -11.79 -5.45
C LYS A 12 -4.64 -10.59 -5.69
N ASN A 13 -4.14 -9.96 -4.64
CA ASN A 13 -3.22 -8.82 -4.72
C ASN A 13 -1.89 -9.22 -5.37
N ILE A 14 -1.28 -10.33 -4.96
CA ILE A 14 -0.04 -10.84 -5.57
C ILE A 14 -0.26 -11.23 -7.03
N LEU A 15 -1.39 -11.85 -7.38
CA LEU A 15 -1.70 -12.16 -8.77
C LEU A 15 -1.83 -10.90 -9.63
N MET A 16 -2.43 -9.83 -9.11
CA MET A 16 -2.48 -8.54 -9.81
C MET A 16 -1.09 -7.92 -9.96
N LEU A 17 -0.25 -7.96 -8.93
CA LEU A 17 1.15 -7.49 -9.03
C LEU A 17 1.96 -8.33 -10.02
N GLN A 18 1.71 -9.63 -10.12
CA GLN A 18 2.30 -10.50 -11.14
C GLN A 18 1.86 -10.09 -12.55
N LEU A 19 0.56 -9.86 -12.73
CA LEU A 19 -0.04 -9.38 -13.98
C LEU A 19 0.59 -8.04 -14.41
N LEU A 20 0.84 -7.13 -13.47
CA LEU A 20 1.46 -5.82 -13.74
C LEU A 20 2.97 -5.89 -14.00
N GLY A 21 3.59 -7.08 -13.93
CA GLY A 21 5.04 -7.21 -14.10
C GLY A 21 5.86 -6.82 -12.85
N LEU A 22 5.20 -6.52 -11.73
CA LEU A 22 5.83 -5.98 -10.52
C LEU A 22 6.24 -7.06 -9.51
N TRP A 23 5.77 -8.30 -9.68
CA TRP A 23 6.06 -9.41 -8.76
C TRP A 23 6.64 -10.63 -9.49
N PRO A 24 7.97 -10.70 -9.68
CA PRO A 24 8.59 -11.85 -10.33
C PRO A 24 8.41 -13.13 -9.50
N LYS A 25 8.10 -14.26 -10.15
CA LYS A 25 7.99 -15.58 -9.48
C LYS A 25 9.35 -16.13 -9.05
N GLU A 26 10.40 -15.82 -9.79
CA GLU A 26 11.76 -16.28 -9.52
C GLU A 26 12.40 -15.48 -8.36
N GLU A 27 13.29 -16.14 -7.61
CA GLU A 27 13.99 -15.54 -6.46
C GLU A 27 15.21 -14.70 -6.85
N LYS A 28 15.73 -14.86 -8.06
CA LYS A 28 16.84 -14.05 -8.58
C LYS A 28 16.27 -13.05 -9.60
N VAL A 29 16.20 -11.79 -9.20
CA VAL A 29 15.51 -10.69 -9.89
C VAL A 29 16.13 -10.27 -11.23
N TYR A 30 17.29 -10.82 -11.63
CA TYR A 30 18.08 -10.29 -12.75
C TYR A 30 18.58 -11.35 -13.75
N LYS A 31 17.71 -12.25 -14.21
CA LYS A 31 17.94 -12.92 -15.51
C LYS A 31 17.08 -12.22 -16.56
N LEU A 32 17.69 -11.86 -17.69
CA LEU A 32 16.96 -11.40 -18.88
C LEU A 32 16.03 -12.54 -19.35
N ASN A 33 14.80 -12.53 -18.85
CA ASN A 33 13.73 -13.45 -19.23
C ASN A 33 12.55 -12.64 -19.80
N LEU A 34 11.59 -13.33 -20.40
CA LEU A 34 10.40 -12.69 -21.00
C LEU A 34 9.63 -11.82 -19.99
N TYR A 35 9.65 -12.19 -18.71
CA TYR A 35 9.00 -11.43 -17.65
C TYR A 35 9.71 -10.11 -17.37
N SER A 36 11.04 -10.08 -17.31
CA SER A 36 11.83 -8.86 -17.15
C SER A 36 11.66 -7.91 -18.33
N THR A 37 11.61 -8.44 -19.55
CA THR A 37 11.32 -7.63 -20.74
C THR A 37 9.89 -7.05 -20.68
N TYR A 38 8.91 -7.86 -20.26
CA TYR A 38 7.54 -7.41 -20.05
C TYR A 38 7.45 -6.28 -19.01
N THR A 39 8.10 -6.44 -17.86
CA THR A 39 8.18 -5.41 -16.81
C THR A 39 8.82 -4.12 -17.34
N PHE A 40 9.91 -4.23 -18.11
CA PHE A 40 10.55 -3.07 -18.72
C PHE A 40 9.59 -2.33 -19.67
N ILE A 41 8.87 -3.06 -20.53
CA ILE A 41 7.89 -2.46 -21.44
C ILE A 41 6.77 -1.77 -20.66
N THR A 42 6.17 -2.42 -19.66
CA THR A 42 5.04 -1.83 -18.93
C THR A 42 5.47 -0.65 -18.05
N THR A 43 6.59 -0.74 -17.35
CA THR A 43 7.04 0.34 -16.46
C THR A 43 7.70 1.50 -17.21
N VAL A 44 8.59 1.22 -18.17
CA VAL A 44 9.36 2.28 -18.84
C VAL A 44 8.61 2.84 -20.05
N VAL A 45 8.10 1.98 -20.92
CA VAL A 45 7.47 2.44 -22.18
C VAL A 45 6.06 2.94 -21.91
N ILE A 46 5.21 2.15 -21.25
CA ILE A 46 3.81 2.54 -21.03
C ILE A 46 3.70 3.64 -19.97
N MET A 47 4.14 3.38 -18.74
CA MET A 47 4.03 4.38 -17.66
C MET A 47 5.01 5.53 -17.85
N GLY A 48 6.30 5.25 -18.08
CA GLY A 48 7.31 6.31 -18.26
C GLY A 48 7.01 7.24 -19.43
N GLY A 49 6.56 6.69 -20.57
CA GLY A 49 6.12 7.49 -21.70
C GLY A 49 4.88 8.33 -21.36
N HIS A 50 3.91 7.79 -20.62
CA HIS A 50 2.68 8.50 -20.28
C HIS A 50 2.98 9.72 -19.42
N ASN A 51 3.79 9.53 -18.38
CA ASN A 51 4.23 10.62 -17.52
C ASN A 51 5.03 11.66 -18.30
N LEU A 52 5.93 11.25 -19.19
CA LEU A 52 6.76 12.16 -19.98
C LEU A 52 5.91 13.12 -20.80
N PHE A 53 4.91 12.60 -21.55
CA PHE A 53 4.07 13.43 -22.39
C PHE A 53 3.16 14.38 -21.58
N GLN A 54 2.74 14.00 -20.38
CA GLN A 54 2.03 14.90 -19.48
C GLN A 54 2.94 15.98 -18.87
N ILE A 55 4.16 15.61 -18.45
CA ILE A 55 5.14 16.57 -17.93
C ILE A 55 5.49 17.62 -19.00
N LEU A 56 5.73 17.18 -20.24
CA LEU A 56 5.98 18.09 -21.37
C LEU A 56 4.80 19.02 -21.62
N ASN A 57 3.57 18.53 -21.44
CA ASN A 57 2.37 19.34 -21.62
C ASN A 57 2.32 20.56 -20.70
N ILE A 58 2.87 20.46 -19.48
CA ILE A 58 2.95 21.57 -18.51
C ILE A 58 3.64 22.79 -19.14
N CYS A 59 4.69 22.58 -19.94
CA CYS A 59 5.42 23.65 -20.63
C CYS A 59 4.57 24.40 -21.66
N PHE A 60 3.48 23.80 -22.16
CA PHE A 60 2.59 24.41 -23.14
C PHE A 60 1.34 25.01 -22.51
N VAL A 61 0.83 24.44 -21.42
CA VAL A 61 -0.42 24.87 -20.78
C VAL A 61 -0.23 25.84 -19.61
N TYR A 62 1.02 26.19 -19.25
CA TYR A 62 1.32 27.01 -18.05
C TYR A 62 0.64 28.38 -17.97
N LYS A 63 0.17 28.93 -19.10
CA LYS A 63 -0.54 30.22 -19.14
C LYS A 63 -2.03 30.10 -18.80
N ASP A 64 -2.63 28.92 -18.96
CA ASP A 64 -4.01 28.65 -18.57
C ASP A 64 -4.01 28.03 -17.19
N LEU A 65 -4.46 28.79 -16.19
CA LEU A 65 -4.45 28.37 -14.79
C LEU A 65 -5.25 27.08 -14.56
N LYS A 66 -6.40 26.91 -15.25
CA LYS A 66 -7.27 25.75 -15.10
C LYS A 66 -6.63 24.51 -15.73
N ALA A 67 -6.10 24.65 -16.94
CA ALA A 67 -5.40 23.56 -17.63
C ALA A 67 -4.11 23.17 -16.88
N LEU A 68 -3.37 24.16 -16.37
CA LEU A 68 -2.17 23.95 -15.56
C LEU A 68 -2.49 23.21 -14.26
N ALA A 69 -3.46 23.68 -13.48
CA ALA A 69 -3.85 23.04 -12.24
C ALA A 69 -4.32 21.59 -12.46
N THR A 70 -5.09 21.35 -13.54
CA THR A 70 -5.54 20.00 -13.92
C THR A 70 -4.37 19.08 -14.23
N THR A 71 -3.42 19.56 -15.05
CA THR A 71 -2.25 18.77 -15.44
C THR A 71 -1.35 18.51 -14.22
N ILE A 72 -1.09 19.51 -13.38
CA ILE A 72 -0.23 19.37 -12.20
C ILE A 72 -0.73 18.28 -11.25
N PHE A 73 -2.02 18.25 -10.91
CA PHE A 73 -2.51 17.31 -9.89
C PHE A 73 -2.44 15.86 -10.39
N ILE A 74 -2.76 15.64 -11.67
CA ILE A 74 -2.71 14.33 -12.32
C ILE A 74 -1.25 13.87 -12.39
N THR A 75 -0.39 14.69 -13.00
CA THR A 75 1.03 14.34 -13.21
C THR A 75 1.77 14.15 -11.88
N SER A 76 1.45 14.93 -10.84
CA SER A 76 2.03 14.73 -9.50
C SER A 76 1.72 13.34 -8.93
N THR A 77 0.49 12.87 -9.12
CA THR A 77 0.07 11.53 -8.67
C THR A 77 0.77 10.43 -9.47
N GLU A 78 0.90 10.59 -10.78
CA GLU A 78 1.58 9.61 -11.63
C GLU A 78 3.09 9.50 -11.33
N VAL A 79 3.74 10.64 -11.09
CA VAL A 79 5.14 10.68 -10.65
C VAL A 79 5.30 9.97 -9.30
N LEU A 80 4.38 10.19 -8.35
CA LEU A 80 4.38 9.44 -7.10
C LEU A 80 4.24 7.93 -7.34
N VAL A 81 3.29 7.48 -8.17
CA VAL A 81 3.12 6.05 -8.46
C VAL A 81 4.39 5.45 -9.08
N SER A 82 5.09 6.22 -9.90
CA SER A 82 6.37 5.81 -10.48
C SER A 82 7.45 5.64 -9.41
N ALA A 83 7.53 6.59 -8.47
CA ALA A 83 8.39 6.48 -7.31
C ALA A 83 8.00 5.26 -6.44
N LYS A 84 6.70 5.01 -6.23
CA LYS A 84 6.21 3.82 -5.51
C LYS A 84 6.67 2.53 -6.15
N ILE A 85 6.51 2.39 -7.47
CA ILE A 85 6.96 1.22 -8.22
C ILE A 85 8.47 1.05 -8.12
N TYR A 86 9.23 2.14 -8.24
CA TYR A 86 10.68 2.11 -8.07
C TYR A 86 11.08 1.58 -6.68
N PHE A 87 10.61 2.19 -5.60
CA PHE A 87 10.94 1.74 -4.24
C PHE A 87 10.44 0.32 -3.95
N PHE A 88 9.26 -0.03 -4.46
CA PHE A 88 8.68 -1.36 -4.32
C PHE A 88 9.54 -2.44 -5.00
N THR A 89 9.97 -2.19 -6.23
CA THR A 89 10.79 -3.14 -7.00
C THR A 89 12.20 -3.30 -6.42
N GLN A 90 12.80 -2.21 -5.91
CA GLN A 90 14.08 -2.28 -5.19
C GLN A 90 14.00 -3.17 -3.94
N ASN A 91 12.85 -3.17 -3.26
CA ASN A 91 12.64 -3.88 -2.00
C ASN A 91 11.89 -5.21 -2.13
N ILE A 92 11.69 -5.71 -3.35
CA ILE A 92 10.85 -6.90 -3.61
C ILE A 92 11.36 -8.16 -2.90
N ASP A 93 12.67 -8.30 -2.75
CA ASP A 93 13.27 -9.46 -2.07
C ASP A 93 13.03 -9.41 -0.56
N THR A 94 13.11 -8.22 0.05
CA THR A 94 12.75 -8.00 1.46
C THR A 94 11.28 -8.30 1.70
N LEU A 95 10.39 -7.85 0.80
CA LEU A 95 8.95 -8.18 0.84
C LEU A 95 8.69 -9.68 0.77
N LYS A 96 9.34 -10.38 -0.17
CA LYS A 96 9.23 -11.85 -0.28
C LYS A 96 9.72 -12.55 0.98
N LYS A 97 10.81 -12.08 1.60
CA LYS A 97 11.32 -12.60 2.88
C LYS A 97 10.31 -12.38 4.02
N LEU A 98 9.71 -11.19 4.13
CA LEU A 98 8.65 -10.90 5.10
C LEU A 98 7.46 -11.85 4.93
N LEU A 99 6.96 -12.04 3.71
CA LEU A 99 5.85 -12.96 3.48
C LEU A 99 6.21 -14.44 3.75
N ARG A 100 7.49 -14.81 3.74
CA ARG A 100 7.95 -16.15 4.15
C ARG A 100 8.03 -16.27 5.66
N SER A 101 8.44 -15.23 6.39
CA SER A 101 8.55 -15.29 7.85
C SER A 101 7.19 -15.50 8.53
N LEU A 102 6.08 -15.08 7.89
CA LEU A 102 4.72 -15.37 8.36
C LEU A 102 4.41 -16.88 8.49
N ASN A 103 5.14 -17.73 7.77
CA ASN A 103 4.96 -19.19 7.86
C ASN A 103 5.70 -19.82 9.06
N GLN A 104 6.44 -19.04 9.85
CA GLN A 104 7.09 -19.54 11.06
C GLN A 104 6.04 -19.96 12.11
N ASP A 105 6.38 -20.98 12.90
CA ASP A 105 5.48 -21.53 13.92
C ASP A 105 5.02 -20.51 14.96
N SER A 106 5.86 -19.52 15.28
CA SER A 106 5.54 -18.42 16.19
C SER A 106 4.39 -17.55 15.69
N PHE A 107 4.25 -17.43 14.36
CA PHE A 107 3.20 -16.64 13.73
C PHE A 107 1.89 -17.40 13.56
N GLN A 108 1.86 -18.70 13.85
CA GLN A 108 0.66 -19.53 13.70
C GLN A 108 -0.26 -19.42 14.93
N PRO A 109 -1.59 -19.32 14.73
CA PRO A 109 -2.54 -19.35 15.82
C PRO A 109 -2.46 -20.70 16.57
N LYS A 110 -2.57 -20.64 17.91
CA LYS A 110 -2.40 -21.81 18.79
C LYS A 110 -3.72 -22.44 19.24
N ASN A 111 -4.83 -21.71 19.11
CA ASN A 111 -6.15 -22.15 19.51
C ASN A 111 -7.23 -21.58 18.58
N GLU A 112 -8.46 -22.10 18.67
CA GLU A 112 -9.58 -21.70 17.81
C GLU A 112 -9.95 -20.23 17.97
N LYS A 113 -9.92 -19.70 19.19
CA LYS A 113 -10.18 -18.28 19.47
C LYS A 113 -9.20 -17.35 18.74
N GLN A 114 -7.91 -17.69 18.73
CA GLN A 114 -6.91 -16.96 17.95
C GLN A 114 -7.17 -17.09 16.45
N LEU A 115 -7.54 -18.28 15.97
CA LEU A 115 -7.86 -18.50 14.56
C LEU A 115 -9.08 -17.66 14.10
N GLU A 116 -10.15 -17.63 14.90
CA GLU A 116 -11.33 -16.79 14.63
C GLU A 116 -10.99 -15.31 14.59
N LEU A 117 -10.20 -14.83 15.56
CA LEU A 117 -9.72 -13.44 15.60
C LEU A 117 -8.93 -13.09 14.34
N VAL A 118 -7.98 -13.95 13.97
CA VAL A 118 -7.16 -13.76 12.77
C VAL A 118 -8.04 -13.72 11.52
N ASN A 119 -8.96 -14.66 11.38
CA ASN A 119 -9.86 -14.72 10.23
C ASN A 119 -10.75 -13.47 10.13
N SER A 120 -11.27 -12.97 11.24
CA SER A 120 -12.07 -11.74 11.28
C SER A 120 -11.28 -10.53 10.75
N ILE A 121 -10.06 -10.33 11.25
CA ILE A 121 -9.19 -9.21 10.84
C ILE A 121 -8.76 -9.35 9.36
N LEU A 122 -8.40 -10.56 8.92
CA LEU A 122 -8.02 -10.79 7.53
C LEU A 122 -9.20 -10.65 6.56
N ASN A 123 -10.42 -10.99 7.00
CA ASN A 123 -11.63 -10.76 6.21
C ASN A 123 -11.95 -9.28 6.08
N PHE A 124 -11.78 -8.49 7.16
CA PHE A 124 -11.89 -7.03 7.08
C PHE A 124 -10.91 -6.45 6.06
N TRP A 125 -9.64 -6.87 6.07
CA TRP A 125 -8.66 -6.45 5.07
C TRP A 125 -9.11 -6.79 3.63
N LYS A 126 -9.67 -7.99 3.39
CA LYS A 126 -10.18 -8.38 2.06
C LYS A 126 -11.35 -7.52 1.60
N ILE A 127 -12.24 -7.13 2.52
CA ILE A 127 -13.37 -6.23 2.23
C ILE A 127 -12.84 -4.85 1.83
N VAL A 128 -11.91 -4.29 2.61
CA VAL A 128 -11.28 -2.99 2.30
C VAL A 128 -10.55 -3.04 0.95
N TYR A 129 -9.78 -4.11 0.68
CA TYR A 129 -9.11 -4.32 -0.61
C TYR A 129 -10.10 -4.38 -1.78
N GLY A 130 -11.19 -5.15 -1.64
CA GLY A 130 -12.22 -5.26 -2.68
C GLY A 130 -12.95 -3.94 -2.94
N TRP A 131 -13.28 -3.20 -1.88
CA TRP A 131 -13.95 -1.91 -1.98
C TRP A 131 -13.05 -0.84 -2.60
N PHE A 132 -11.78 -0.78 -2.21
CA PHE A 132 -10.84 0.17 -2.79
C PHE A 132 -10.56 -0.13 -4.27
N LEU A 133 -10.41 -1.41 -4.64
CA LEU A 133 -10.34 -1.82 -6.05
C LEU A 133 -11.58 -1.41 -6.84
N PHE A 134 -12.78 -1.56 -6.27
CA PHE A 134 -14.02 -1.19 -6.93
C PHE A 134 -14.07 0.31 -7.23
N ILE A 135 -13.74 1.16 -6.25
CA ILE A 135 -13.70 2.63 -6.43
C ILE A 135 -12.71 3.02 -7.52
N VAL A 136 -11.50 2.46 -7.50
CA VAL A 136 -10.48 2.78 -8.49
C VAL A 136 -10.87 2.29 -9.88
N ALA A 137 -11.40 1.07 -10.00
CA ALA A 137 -11.89 0.53 -11.28
C ALA A 137 -13.03 1.39 -11.86
N LEU A 138 -13.99 1.78 -11.02
CA LEU A 138 -15.09 2.66 -11.43
C LEU A 138 -14.56 4.02 -11.91
N THR A 139 -13.59 4.59 -11.21
CA THR A 139 -12.96 5.87 -11.59
C THR A 139 -12.27 5.75 -12.94
N VAL A 140 -11.45 4.71 -13.16
CA VAL A 140 -10.75 4.47 -14.44
C VAL A 140 -11.75 4.28 -15.59
N ILE A 141 -12.82 3.52 -15.37
CA ILE A 141 -13.86 3.30 -16.38
C ILE A 141 -14.54 4.62 -16.76
N ILE A 142 -14.91 5.43 -15.77
CA ILE A 142 -15.57 6.72 -16.00
C ILE A 142 -14.65 7.70 -16.74
N TRP A 143 -13.38 7.78 -16.34
CA TRP A 143 -12.38 8.62 -16.99
C TRP A 143 -12.10 8.21 -18.43
N GLY A 144 -12.20 6.91 -18.76
CA GLY A 144 -12.19 6.46 -20.15
C GLY A 144 -13.48 6.85 -20.89
N ILE A 145 -14.64 6.50 -20.35
CA ILE A 145 -15.91 6.62 -21.09
C ILE A 145 -16.35 8.07 -21.32
N ILE A 146 -16.17 8.99 -20.36
CA ILE A 146 -16.66 10.37 -20.49
C ILE A 146 -16.12 11.07 -21.77
N PRO A 147 -14.81 11.05 -22.07
CA PRO A 147 -14.28 11.57 -23.32
C PRO A 147 -14.93 10.95 -24.57
N LEU A 148 -15.20 9.63 -24.57
CA LEU A 148 -15.86 8.97 -25.71
C LEU A 148 -17.29 9.47 -25.92
N LEU A 149 -18.02 9.73 -24.83
CA LEU A 149 -19.35 10.31 -24.88
C LEU A 149 -19.33 11.79 -25.29
N ALA A 150 -18.22 12.51 -25.10
CA ALA A 150 -18.04 13.84 -25.64
C ALA A 150 -17.70 13.80 -27.15
N ASN A 151 -16.97 12.78 -27.60
CA ASN A 151 -16.61 12.63 -29.02
C ASN A 151 -17.82 12.40 -29.93
N SER A 152 -18.90 11.80 -29.43
CA SER A 152 -20.13 11.61 -30.19
C SER A 152 -20.79 12.93 -30.58
N THR A 153 -20.41 14.06 -29.96
CA THR A 153 -20.84 15.41 -30.34
C THR A 153 -19.90 16.07 -31.37
N GLY A 154 -18.94 15.33 -31.93
CA GLY A 154 -18.04 15.77 -33.01
C GLY A 154 -16.70 16.38 -32.56
N VAL A 155 -16.46 16.54 -31.25
CA VAL A 155 -15.20 17.10 -30.72
C VAL A 155 -14.36 15.96 -30.15
N LYS A 156 -13.26 15.61 -30.82
CA LYS A 156 -12.32 14.58 -30.35
C LYS A 156 -11.53 15.05 -29.12
N GLN A 157 -11.66 14.33 -28.01
CA GLN A 157 -10.99 14.58 -26.73
C GLN A 157 -10.31 13.32 -26.23
N LEU A 158 -9.02 13.44 -25.91
CA LEU A 158 -8.26 12.40 -25.22
C LEU A 158 -8.60 12.39 -23.72
N PRO A 159 -8.50 11.24 -23.02
CA PRO A 159 -8.73 11.14 -21.58
C PRO A 159 -7.87 12.09 -20.75
N PHE A 160 -6.61 12.29 -21.16
CA PHE A 160 -5.69 13.21 -20.51
C PHE A 160 -5.10 14.20 -21.50
N SER A 161 -4.98 15.46 -21.05
CA SER A 161 -4.23 16.48 -21.76
C SER A 161 -2.74 16.14 -21.69
N ALA A 162 -2.14 15.85 -22.85
CA ALA A 162 -0.74 15.50 -22.98
C ALA A 162 -0.21 16.01 -24.34
N TRP A 163 1.08 16.32 -24.40
CA TRP A 163 1.71 16.76 -25.64
C TRP A 163 2.41 15.58 -26.33
N TYR A 164 2.06 15.33 -27.59
CA TYR A 164 2.67 14.30 -28.43
C TYR A 164 3.41 14.94 -29.60
N PRO A 165 4.54 14.37 -30.07
CA PRO A 165 5.31 14.88 -31.22
C PRO A 165 4.66 14.57 -32.58
N TYR A 166 3.39 14.19 -32.60
CA TYR A 166 2.58 13.89 -33.77
C TYR A 166 1.15 14.40 -33.57
N ASP A 167 0.39 14.54 -34.64
CA ASP A 167 -1.00 15.00 -34.56
C ASP A 167 -1.89 13.88 -34.01
N SER A 168 -2.15 13.93 -32.70
CA SER A 168 -3.00 12.97 -32.00
C SER A 168 -4.50 13.19 -32.23
N THR A 169 -4.92 14.17 -33.05
CA THR A 169 -6.34 14.44 -33.33
C THR A 169 -6.86 13.70 -34.58
N VAL A 170 -5.94 13.25 -35.43
CA VAL A 170 -6.24 12.63 -36.73
C VAL A 170 -6.21 11.10 -36.61
N SER A 171 -7.09 10.42 -37.33
CA SER A 171 -7.10 8.95 -37.40
C SER A 171 -5.97 8.44 -38.32
N PRO A 172 -5.26 7.33 -37.98
CA PRO A 172 -5.47 6.39 -36.87
C PRO A 172 -4.76 6.75 -35.56
N PHE A 173 -3.97 7.83 -35.53
CA PHE A 173 -3.15 8.21 -34.38
C PHE A 173 -3.98 8.56 -33.14
N TYR A 174 -5.16 9.14 -33.35
CA TYR A 174 -6.13 9.41 -32.29
C TYR A 174 -6.52 8.12 -31.55
N GLU A 175 -6.98 7.11 -32.27
CA GLU A 175 -7.45 5.85 -31.68
C GLU A 175 -6.31 5.09 -30.96
N LEU A 176 -5.11 5.11 -31.54
CA LEU A 176 -3.92 4.50 -30.94
C LEU A 176 -3.51 5.21 -29.64
N THR A 177 -3.49 6.54 -29.66
CA THR A 177 -3.12 7.36 -28.49
C THR A 177 -4.15 7.24 -27.38
N TYR A 178 -5.43 7.19 -27.76
CA TYR A 178 -6.53 6.98 -26.84
C TYR A 178 -6.39 5.63 -26.12
N LEU A 179 -6.17 4.54 -26.87
CA LEU A 179 -5.95 3.21 -26.30
C LEU A 179 -4.71 3.18 -25.38
N TYR A 180 -3.62 3.81 -25.81
CA TYR A 180 -2.40 3.95 -25.02
C TYR A 180 -2.66 4.64 -23.67
N GLN A 181 -3.39 5.77 -23.65
CA GLN A 181 -3.71 6.46 -22.40
C GLN A 181 -4.59 5.61 -21.47
N VAL A 182 -5.58 4.90 -22.01
CA VAL A 182 -6.44 4.00 -21.19
C VAL A 182 -5.63 2.86 -20.57
N VAL A 183 -4.74 2.23 -21.35
CA VAL A 183 -3.85 1.17 -20.85
C VAL A 183 -2.88 1.71 -19.79
N GLY A 184 -2.30 2.88 -20.02
CA GLY A 184 -1.42 3.56 -19.07
C GLY A 184 -2.13 3.90 -17.76
N MET A 185 -3.33 4.49 -17.84
CA MET A 185 -4.17 4.82 -16.69
C MET A 185 -4.50 3.58 -15.86
N TRP A 186 -4.91 2.49 -16.52
CA TRP A 186 -5.20 1.23 -15.86
C TRP A 186 -3.96 0.68 -15.16
N TYR A 187 -2.81 0.67 -15.83
CA TYR A 187 -1.55 0.19 -15.28
C TYR A 187 -1.14 0.97 -14.03
N ILE A 188 -1.12 2.31 -14.11
CA ILE A 188 -0.76 3.21 -13.01
C ILE A 188 -1.72 3.01 -11.84
N SER A 189 -3.02 3.03 -12.09
CA SER A 189 -4.06 2.93 -11.07
C SER A 189 -4.03 1.57 -10.35
N MET A 190 -3.90 0.47 -11.10
CA MET A 190 -3.80 -0.87 -10.52
C MET A 190 -2.50 -1.06 -9.74
N SER A 191 -1.38 -0.51 -10.22
CA SER A 191 -0.11 -0.53 -9.49
C SER A 191 -0.21 0.23 -8.16
N ASN A 192 -0.82 1.42 -8.19
CA ASN A 192 -1.03 2.24 -6.99
C ASN A 192 -1.80 1.49 -5.91
N VAL A 193 -2.97 0.94 -6.27
CA VAL A 193 -3.84 0.22 -5.34
C VAL A 193 -3.17 -1.02 -4.79
N ASN A 194 -2.53 -1.83 -5.64
CA ASN A 194 -1.98 -3.10 -5.21
C ASN A 194 -0.72 -2.93 -4.33
N ILE A 195 0.14 -1.96 -4.64
CA ILE A 195 1.30 -1.63 -3.80
C ILE A 195 0.83 -1.09 -2.43
N GLY A 196 -0.08 -0.11 -2.42
CA GLY A 196 -0.60 0.47 -1.18
C GLY A 196 -1.32 -0.55 -0.30
N THR A 197 -2.15 -1.41 -0.90
CA THR A 197 -2.89 -2.44 -0.14
C THR A 197 -2.01 -3.58 0.36
N LEU A 198 -0.91 -3.90 -0.32
CA LEU A 198 0.08 -4.82 0.22
C LEU A 198 0.71 -4.26 1.50
N PHE A 199 1.04 -2.97 1.52
CA PHE A 199 1.54 -2.32 2.74
C PHE A 199 0.52 -2.43 3.89
N TYR A 200 -0.76 -2.15 3.63
CA TYR A 200 -1.82 -2.32 4.63
C TYR A 200 -1.92 -3.76 5.15
N ALA A 201 -1.64 -4.75 4.30
CA ALA A 201 -1.63 -6.15 4.73
C ALA A 201 -0.48 -6.43 5.70
N LEU A 202 0.72 -5.88 5.45
CA LEU A 202 1.86 -6.02 6.36
C LEU A 202 1.54 -5.42 7.73
N LEU A 203 0.95 -4.21 7.77
CA LEU A 203 0.49 -3.59 9.02
C LEU A 203 -0.57 -4.45 9.72
N THR A 204 -1.51 -5.01 8.95
CA THR A 204 -2.53 -5.92 9.46
C THR A 204 -1.90 -7.16 10.10
N TYR A 205 -0.86 -7.73 9.48
CA TYR A 205 -0.14 -8.85 10.08
C TYR A 205 0.54 -8.45 11.39
N VAL A 206 1.17 -7.28 11.48
CA VAL A 206 1.72 -6.77 12.76
C VAL A 206 0.63 -6.70 13.83
N VAL A 207 -0.52 -6.10 13.51
CA VAL A 207 -1.67 -5.99 14.43
C VAL A 207 -2.12 -7.36 14.94
N VAL A 208 -2.34 -8.30 14.02
CA VAL A 208 -2.81 -9.65 14.34
C VAL A 208 -1.79 -10.38 15.22
N GLN A 209 -0.50 -10.24 14.93
CA GLN A 209 0.55 -10.90 15.69
C GLN A 209 0.70 -10.31 17.10
N CYS A 210 0.51 -9.00 17.26
CA CYS A 210 0.41 -8.37 18.57
C CYS A 210 -0.76 -8.92 19.39
N ASP A 211 -1.93 -9.16 18.77
CA ASP A 211 -3.08 -9.76 19.45
C ASP A 211 -2.83 -11.23 19.87
N ILE A 212 -2.21 -12.03 18.99
CA ILE A 212 -1.80 -13.41 19.32
C ILE A 212 -0.83 -13.40 20.50
N LEU A 213 0.19 -12.55 20.46
CA LEU A 213 1.16 -12.41 21.54
C LEU A 213 0.48 -11.98 22.85
N CYS A 214 -0.45 -11.03 22.80
CA CYS A 214 -1.25 -10.63 23.96
C CYS A 214 -2.02 -11.79 24.57
N ASP A 215 -2.67 -12.62 23.76
CA ASP A 215 -3.41 -13.79 24.24
C ASP A 215 -2.46 -14.84 24.83
N ASN A 216 -1.33 -15.11 24.19
CA ASN A 216 -0.31 -16.02 24.70
C ASN A 216 0.23 -15.56 26.07
N CYS A 217 0.52 -14.27 26.24
CA CYS A 217 1.00 -13.70 27.50
C CYS A 217 -0.07 -13.75 28.60
N LYS A 218 -1.34 -13.47 28.32
CA LYS A 218 -2.43 -13.55 29.31
C LYS A 218 -2.65 -14.96 29.84
N ASN A 219 -2.38 -15.96 29.01
CA ASN A 219 -2.54 -17.37 29.36
C ASN A 219 -1.29 -17.97 30.03
N LEU A 220 -0.29 -17.16 30.40
CA LEU A 220 0.86 -17.61 31.19
C LEU A 220 0.46 -17.75 32.66
N THR A 221 0.61 -18.96 33.22
CA THR A 221 0.29 -19.26 34.62
C THR A 221 1.57 -19.58 35.39
N ILE A 222 1.88 -18.78 36.41
CA ILE A 222 3.04 -18.99 37.28
C ILE A 222 2.86 -20.33 38.02
N GLY A 223 3.92 -21.13 38.09
CA GLY A 223 3.91 -22.45 38.75
C GLY A 223 3.61 -23.62 37.80
N GLN A 224 3.24 -23.37 36.54
CA GLN A 224 3.23 -24.43 35.52
C GLN A 224 4.65 -24.85 35.16
N SER A 225 4.92 -26.16 35.05
CA SER A 225 6.22 -26.71 34.63
C SER A 225 6.70 -26.13 33.29
N SER A 226 5.77 -25.78 32.39
CA SER A 226 6.06 -25.16 31.09
C SER A 226 6.19 -23.63 31.11
N TYR A 227 6.10 -22.96 32.26
CA TYR A 227 6.04 -21.49 32.33
C TYR A 227 7.23 -20.82 31.64
N ASN A 228 8.46 -21.22 31.98
CA ASN A 228 9.69 -20.63 31.41
C ASN A 228 9.78 -20.82 29.90
N GLN A 229 9.36 -21.99 29.39
CA GLN A 229 9.36 -22.29 27.95
C GLN A 229 8.33 -21.43 27.20
N ARG A 230 7.13 -21.26 27.76
CA ARG A 230 6.07 -20.43 27.18
C ARG A 230 6.43 -18.95 27.22
N LEU A 231 7.03 -18.48 28.32
CA LEU A 231 7.54 -17.11 28.44
C LEU A 231 8.65 -16.83 27.40
N THR A 232 9.61 -17.75 27.27
CA THR A 232 10.67 -17.65 26.26
C THR A 232 10.10 -17.60 24.84
N SER A 233 9.05 -18.38 24.56
CA SER A 233 8.36 -18.36 23.27
C SER A 233 7.67 -17.01 23.00
N CYS A 234 7.05 -16.41 24.01
CA CYS A 234 6.46 -15.07 23.90
C CYS A 234 7.53 -14.00 23.63
N ILE A 235 8.67 -14.05 24.32
CA ILE A 235 9.79 -13.12 24.09
C ILE A 235 10.34 -13.27 22.67
N LYS A 236 10.50 -14.52 22.20
CA LYS A 236 10.96 -14.78 20.82
C LYS A 236 9.97 -14.23 19.80
N HIS A 237 8.68 -14.51 19.96
CA HIS A 237 7.63 -14.01 19.06
C HIS A 237 7.58 -12.47 19.04
N HIS A 238 7.70 -11.81 20.21
CA HIS A 238 7.78 -10.36 20.29
C HIS A 238 8.95 -9.77 19.48
N LYS A 239 10.14 -10.38 19.57
CA LYS A 239 11.31 -9.95 18.78
C LYS A 239 11.09 -10.12 17.28
N GLU A 240 10.44 -11.21 16.87
CA GLU A 240 10.12 -11.46 15.46
C GLU A 240 9.06 -10.47 14.93
N ILE A 241 8.06 -10.11 15.74
CA ILE A 241 7.09 -9.06 15.40
C ILE A 241 7.80 -7.71 15.21
N LEU A 242 8.71 -7.35 16.12
CA LEU A 242 9.45 -6.11 16.03
C LEU A 242 10.31 -6.07 14.76
N SER A 243 11.05 -7.14 14.47
CA SER A 243 11.83 -7.25 13.25
C SER A 243 10.95 -7.21 11.99
N PHE A 244 9.79 -7.87 12.00
CA PHE A 244 8.84 -7.82 10.89
C PHE A 244 8.31 -6.40 10.64
N ALA A 245 7.96 -5.68 11.71
CA ALA A 245 7.46 -4.31 11.63
C ALA A 245 8.54 -3.33 11.13
N GLN A 246 9.77 -3.43 11.65
CA GLN A 246 10.91 -2.61 11.22
C GLN A 246 11.22 -2.79 9.73
N ASN A 247 11.39 -4.03 9.29
CA ASN A 247 11.61 -4.35 7.88
C ASN A 247 10.43 -3.89 7.01
N SER A 248 9.18 -4.01 7.48
CA SER A 248 8.02 -3.51 6.73
C SER A 248 8.04 -1.99 6.61
N ASN A 249 8.48 -1.28 7.64
CA ASN A 249 8.63 0.18 7.62
C ASN A 249 9.75 0.62 6.67
N GLU A 250 10.93 0.02 6.74
CA GLU A 250 12.06 0.35 5.85
C GLU A 250 11.71 0.22 4.37
N VAL A 251 10.86 -0.77 4.01
CA VAL A 251 10.42 -0.94 2.62
C VAL A 251 9.50 0.20 2.15
N PHE A 252 8.67 0.75 3.03
CA PHE A 252 7.60 1.68 2.66
C PHE A 252 7.78 3.10 3.18
N GLU A 253 8.78 3.40 4.01
CA GLU A 253 8.94 4.72 4.64
C GLU A 253 9.01 5.87 3.62
N MET A 254 9.83 5.71 2.58
CA MET A 254 9.96 6.71 1.51
C MET A 254 8.69 6.82 0.67
N VAL A 255 7.99 5.69 0.47
CA VAL A 255 6.71 5.64 -0.23
C VAL A 255 5.63 6.39 0.55
N ILE A 256 5.56 6.19 1.85
CA ILE A 256 4.59 6.83 2.75
C ILE A 256 4.88 8.34 2.81
N LEU A 257 6.15 8.74 2.96
CA LEU A 257 6.53 10.15 2.97
C LEU A 257 6.11 10.83 1.66
N GLY A 258 6.44 10.22 0.52
CA GLY A 258 6.04 10.71 -0.80
C GLY A 258 4.51 10.77 -0.96
N GLN A 259 3.79 9.79 -0.42
CA GLN A 259 2.33 9.76 -0.43
C GLN A 259 1.74 10.97 0.27
N PHE A 260 2.15 11.25 1.52
CA PHE A 260 1.59 12.36 2.28
C PHE A 260 1.88 13.72 1.63
N ILE A 261 3.11 13.95 1.16
CA ILE A 261 3.50 15.20 0.48
C ILE A 261 2.66 15.40 -0.78
N THR A 262 2.60 14.38 -1.65
CA THR A 262 1.87 14.47 -2.91
C THR A 262 0.38 14.63 -2.66
N SER A 263 -0.18 13.87 -1.71
CA SER A 263 -1.59 13.99 -1.36
C SER A 263 -1.97 15.38 -0.86
N THR A 264 -1.12 16.06 -0.09
CA THR A 264 -1.38 17.45 0.32
C THR A 264 -1.47 18.37 -0.89
N ILE A 265 -0.53 18.27 -1.83
CA ILE A 265 -0.54 19.07 -3.07
C ILE A 265 -1.80 18.78 -3.86
N VAL A 266 -2.09 17.50 -4.08
CA VAL A 266 -3.19 17.05 -4.93
C VAL A 266 -4.55 17.41 -4.32
N ILE A 267 -4.73 17.27 -3.01
CA ILE A 267 -5.97 17.71 -2.33
C ILE A 267 -6.13 19.22 -2.47
N ALA A 268 -5.09 20.01 -2.22
CA ALA A 268 -5.15 21.46 -2.33
C ALA A 268 -5.53 21.91 -3.75
N THR A 269 -4.89 21.35 -4.78
CA THR A 269 -5.21 21.66 -6.18
C THR A 269 -6.60 21.15 -6.58
N THR A 270 -7.02 19.99 -6.10
CA THR A 270 -8.34 19.42 -6.41
C THR A 270 -9.46 20.27 -5.80
N LEU A 271 -9.29 20.71 -4.55
CA LEU A 271 -10.24 21.61 -3.89
C LEU A 271 -10.32 22.96 -4.59
N PHE A 272 -9.18 23.51 -5.01
CA PHE A 272 -9.16 24.73 -5.84
C PHE A 272 -9.89 24.51 -7.17
N MET A 273 -9.67 23.38 -7.86
CA MET A 273 -10.36 23.09 -9.11
C MET A 273 -11.87 22.97 -8.95
N LEU A 274 -12.34 22.42 -7.82
CA LEU A 274 -13.78 22.34 -7.49
C LEU A 274 -14.44 23.71 -7.31
N THR A 275 -13.69 24.79 -7.05
CA THR A 275 -14.25 26.16 -7.01
C THR A 275 -14.38 26.80 -8.40
N LEU A 276 -13.70 26.24 -9.41
CA LEU A 276 -13.67 26.75 -10.78
C LEU A 276 -14.66 26.08 -11.73
N VAL A 277 -15.28 24.97 -11.32
CA VAL A 277 -16.19 24.17 -12.15
C VAL A 277 -17.53 23.99 -11.46
N ASP A 278 -18.59 23.90 -12.24
CA ASP A 278 -19.90 23.54 -11.70
C ASP A 278 -19.84 22.10 -11.14
N PRO A 279 -20.27 21.85 -9.89
CA PRO A 279 -20.15 20.53 -9.27
C PRO A 279 -20.87 19.40 -10.03
N LEU A 280 -21.96 19.75 -10.74
CA LEU A 280 -22.77 18.82 -11.53
C LEU A 280 -22.32 18.73 -13.00
N SER A 281 -21.30 19.48 -13.40
CA SER A 281 -20.70 19.34 -14.74
C SER A 281 -19.92 18.03 -14.86
N LYS A 282 -19.65 17.60 -16.09
CA LYS A 282 -18.83 16.41 -16.38
C LYS A 282 -17.45 16.51 -15.71
N GLU A 283 -16.83 17.69 -15.79
CA GLU A 283 -15.53 17.98 -15.17
C GLU A 283 -15.63 17.97 -13.64
N GLY A 284 -16.68 18.59 -13.07
CA GLY A 284 -16.93 18.59 -11.62
C GLY A 284 -17.07 17.20 -11.03
N ILE A 285 -17.83 16.31 -11.69
CA ILE A 285 -18.00 14.92 -11.26
C ILE A 285 -16.66 14.16 -11.28
N ILE A 286 -15.87 14.30 -12.35
CA ILE A 286 -14.54 13.67 -12.48
C ILE A 286 -13.61 14.10 -11.33
N ILE A 287 -13.53 15.41 -11.07
CA ILE A 287 -12.68 15.98 -10.03
C ILE A 287 -13.15 15.56 -8.63
N ALA A 288 -14.46 15.54 -8.37
CA ALA A 288 -15.03 15.10 -7.10
C ALA A 288 -14.76 13.62 -6.81
N MET A 289 -14.94 12.75 -7.82
CA MET A 289 -14.63 11.32 -7.69
C MET A 289 -13.15 11.08 -7.38
N TYR A 290 -12.28 11.82 -8.06
CA TYR A 290 -10.84 11.77 -7.82
C TYR A 290 -10.48 12.25 -6.40
N ALA A 291 -11.11 13.32 -5.91
CA ALA A 291 -10.96 13.78 -4.53
C ALA A 291 -11.32 12.69 -3.51
N VAL A 292 -12.48 12.03 -3.71
CA VAL A 292 -12.93 10.93 -2.86
C VAL A 292 -11.93 9.77 -2.86
N ALA A 293 -11.38 9.42 -4.03
CA ALA A 293 -10.38 8.35 -4.14
C ALA A 293 -9.10 8.66 -3.35
N ILE A 294 -8.58 9.89 -3.42
CA ILE A 294 -7.35 10.28 -2.70
C ILE A 294 -7.58 10.40 -1.20
N ILE A 295 -8.69 11.02 -0.80
CA ILE A 295 -9.04 11.12 0.63
C ILE A 295 -9.20 9.72 1.22
N THR A 296 -9.82 8.80 0.46
CA THR A 296 -9.92 7.39 0.85
C THR A 296 -8.54 6.75 0.98
N GLU A 297 -7.63 6.97 0.03
CA GLU A 297 -6.28 6.41 0.09
C GLU A 297 -5.55 6.84 1.38
N ILE A 298 -5.53 8.14 1.69
CA ILE A 298 -4.90 8.67 2.91
C ILE A 298 -5.59 8.15 4.17
N PHE A 299 -6.92 8.15 4.18
CA PHE A 299 -7.70 7.66 5.32
C PHE A 299 -7.32 6.22 5.66
N ILE A 300 -7.14 5.36 4.64
CA ILE A 300 -6.72 3.98 4.84
C ILE A 300 -5.31 3.90 5.43
N TYR A 301 -4.33 4.69 4.93
CA TYR A 301 -2.99 4.77 5.54
C TYR A 301 -3.07 5.12 7.02
N CYS A 302 -3.80 6.20 7.35
CA CYS A 302 -3.95 6.68 8.72
C CYS A 302 -4.68 5.67 9.61
N TRP A 303 -5.72 5.01 9.11
CA TRP A 303 -6.49 4.03 9.86
C TRP A 303 -5.63 2.83 10.26
N PHE A 304 -4.95 2.20 9.30
CA PHE A 304 -4.12 1.03 9.59
C PHE A 304 -2.88 1.40 10.42
N GLY A 305 -2.28 2.57 10.20
CA GLY A 305 -1.22 3.09 11.05
C GLY A 305 -1.66 3.28 12.50
N ASN A 306 -2.85 3.87 12.71
CA ASN A 306 -3.42 4.05 14.04
C ASN A 306 -3.74 2.72 14.74
N GLN A 307 -4.23 1.71 14.00
CA GLN A 307 -4.48 0.38 14.55
C GLN A 307 -3.20 -0.27 15.09
N VAL A 308 -2.08 -0.15 14.36
CA VAL A 308 -0.77 -0.62 14.83
C VAL A 308 -0.38 0.12 16.10
N HIS A 309 -0.47 1.45 16.11
CA HIS A 309 -0.15 2.27 17.28
C HIS A 309 -0.97 1.88 18.52
N ILE A 310 -2.29 1.75 18.39
CA ILE A 310 -3.19 1.35 19.49
C ILE A 310 -2.79 -0.02 20.04
N LYS A 311 -2.52 -1.00 19.17
CA LYS A 311 -2.22 -2.38 19.57
C LYS A 311 -0.87 -2.49 20.27
N VAL A 312 0.14 -1.78 19.77
CA VAL A 312 1.46 -1.69 20.42
C VAL A 312 1.35 -0.99 21.77
N SER A 313 0.67 0.16 21.84
CA SER A 313 0.48 0.91 23.08
C SER A 313 -0.32 0.13 24.12
N TYR A 314 -1.38 -0.57 23.71
CA TYR A 314 -2.15 -1.45 24.60
C TYR A 314 -1.29 -2.61 25.12
N PHE A 315 -0.43 -3.21 24.28
CA PHE A 315 0.52 -4.22 24.72
C PHE A 315 1.47 -3.67 25.79
N VAL A 316 2.03 -2.47 25.60
CA VAL A 316 2.93 -1.83 26.57
C VAL A 316 2.20 -1.56 27.89
N ILE A 317 1.03 -0.93 27.86
CA ILE A 317 0.25 -0.56 29.06
C ILE A 317 -0.25 -1.80 29.80
N LYS A 318 -0.82 -2.77 29.08
CA LYS A 318 -1.39 -3.97 29.70
C LYS A 318 -0.32 -4.88 30.26
N ASN A 319 0.87 -4.92 29.66
CA ASN A 319 1.98 -5.65 30.23
C ASN A 319 2.73 -4.84 31.30
N GLN A 320 2.59 -3.51 31.38
CA GLN A 320 3.07 -2.74 32.53
C GLN A 320 2.41 -3.14 33.86
N LYS A 321 1.14 -3.54 33.84
CA LYS A 321 0.42 -4.02 35.05
C LYS A 321 0.95 -5.36 35.61
N PRO A 322 1.21 -6.41 34.81
CA PRO A 322 1.97 -7.58 35.24
C PRO A 322 3.49 -7.31 35.29
N ILE A 323 4.02 -6.20 34.77
CA ILE A 323 5.45 -5.85 34.96
C ILE A 323 5.78 -5.52 36.42
N SER A 324 4.80 -5.19 37.26
CA SER A 324 5.02 -5.13 38.72
C SER A 324 5.42 -6.50 39.31
N SER A 325 5.05 -7.63 38.67
CA SER A 325 5.59 -8.96 38.96
C SER A 325 6.82 -9.33 38.13
N LEU A 326 7.17 -8.56 37.07
CA LEU A 326 8.48 -8.63 36.41
C LEU A 326 9.61 -7.98 37.20
N ASN A 327 9.40 -7.41 38.39
CA ASN A 327 10.53 -7.06 39.27
C ASN A 327 11.44 -8.28 39.56
N GLY A 328 10.87 -9.50 39.56
CA GLY A 328 11.65 -10.75 39.61
C GLY A 328 12.38 -11.12 38.31
N ILE A 329 11.87 -10.71 37.15
CA ILE A 329 12.49 -10.98 35.84
C ILE A 329 13.55 -9.92 35.51
N VAL A 330 13.35 -8.66 35.90
CA VAL A 330 14.36 -7.61 35.81
C VAL A 330 15.51 -7.89 36.78
N SER A 331 15.25 -8.44 37.98
CA SER A 331 16.33 -8.88 38.89
C SER A 331 17.08 -10.10 38.34
N TYR A 332 16.38 -11.06 37.70
CA TYR A 332 16.97 -12.23 37.04
C TYR A 332 17.81 -11.89 35.78
N LEU A 333 17.34 -10.95 34.96
CA LEU A 333 18.08 -10.47 33.78
C LEU A 333 19.27 -9.59 34.18
N ARG A 334 19.16 -8.85 35.28
CA ARG A 334 20.27 -8.06 35.86
C ARG A 334 21.34 -8.97 36.49
N SER A 335 20.97 -10.15 37.02
CA SER A 335 21.95 -11.14 37.52
C SER A 335 22.69 -11.91 36.42
N HIS A 336 22.20 -11.92 35.18
CA HIS A 336 22.78 -12.65 34.04
C HIS A 336 23.37 -11.75 32.92
N LYS A 337 23.66 -10.46 33.20
CA LYS A 337 24.28 -9.51 32.26
C LYS A 337 23.60 -9.41 30.87
N VAL A 338 22.29 -9.61 30.79
CA VAL A 338 21.54 -9.38 29.55
C VAL A 338 21.10 -7.91 29.52
N ARG A 339 21.63 -7.12 28.58
CA ARG A 339 21.34 -5.68 28.42
C ARG A 339 19.84 -5.43 28.23
N VAL A 340 19.21 -4.88 29.26
CA VAL A 340 17.80 -4.46 29.32
C VAL A 340 17.54 -3.22 28.44
N ASP A 341 18.59 -2.53 28.01
CA ASP A 341 18.54 -1.24 27.32
C ASP A 341 17.93 -1.28 25.90
N THR A 342 17.67 -2.45 25.33
CA THR A 342 17.12 -2.57 23.97
C THR A 342 15.59 -2.59 23.94
N VAL A 343 14.93 -2.90 25.07
CA VAL A 343 13.46 -2.96 25.15
C VAL A 343 12.83 -1.57 25.36
N LEU A 344 13.60 -0.62 25.91
CA LEU A 344 13.12 0.73 26.24
C LEU A 344 13.43 1.79 25.17
N LYS A 345 14.21 1.47 24.13
CA LYS A 345 14.60 2.44 23.10
C LYS A 345 13.59 2.65 21.96
N PHE A 346 12.39 2.07 22.03
CA PHE A 346 11.35 2.20 21.00
C PHE A 346 10.03 2.82 21.50
N VAL A 347 10.03 3.38 22.72
CA VAL A 347 8.88 4.09 23.32
C VAL A 347 9.26 5.52 23.70
N GLY A 348 10.20 6.13 22.97
CA GLY A 348 10.56 7.53 23.07
C GLY A 348 10.28 8.22 21.75
#